data_AF-A0A4U1JAN2-F1
#
_entry.id   AF-A0A4U1JAN2-F1
#
_cell.length_a   1.000
_cell.length_b   1.000
_cell.length_c   1.000
_cell.angle_alpha   90.00
_cell.angle_beta   90.00
_cell.angle_gamma   90.00
#
_symmetry.space_group_name_H-M   'P 1'
#
loop_
_entity.id
_entity.type
_entity.pdbx_description
1 polymer ?
#
loop_
_entity_poly.entity_id
_entity_poly.type
_entity_poly.pdbx_seq_one_letter_code
_entity_poly.pdbx_strand_id
1 'polypeptide(L)'
;MLSFRLLTGVVLGTVLTLTGCATAVDPDDFVGAPEFDPQGGPIKGSGGMNGLLPADYHANVAALVAALGGAAADPQNPSVVNPAIVSSGLLATEGGREAFSYAARCTLPAGTQLTSGNRVYTGGGILSTTGSWLSAGLTTSQKEDALTCMVTHLNPFGAHVPFFLSGPSIAGTESGDAQGFTIEEAIWQVKLQGPSETPVYYAWPRTDLLNTCGLVTTLSWVTRICGTALNTCGVQVRYDRATACTGSDGSFTCNGKPAIQTSLEESDLCILHLNVLGIGLL
;
A
#
# COMPACT_ATOMS: atom_id res chain seq x y z
N MET A 1 36.17 10.37 34.68
CA MET A 1 35.17 9.98 35.70
C MET A 1 34.33 11.19 36.02
N LEU A 2 33.20 11.37 35.35
CA LEU A 2 32.25 12.44 35.64
C LEU A 2 30.94 11.79 36.11
N SER A 3 30.63 12.04 37.39
CA SER A 3 29.42 11.64 38.08
C SER A 3 28.35 12.69 37.83
N PHE A 4 27.17 12.30 37.34
CA PHE A 4 25.99 13.15 37.34
C PHE A 4 24.77 12.38 37.82
N ARG A 5 23.97 13.11 38.61
CA ARG A 5 23.10 12.66 39.68
C ARG A 5 21.70 12.31 39.16
N LEU A 6 21.11 11.29 39.78
CA LEU A 6 19.68 10.99 39.74
C LEU A 6 18.86 12.24 40.13
N LEU A 7 17.85 12.55 39.32
CA LEU A 7 16.75 13.43 39.69
C LEU A 7 15.44 12.64 39.65
N THR A 8 14.93 12.40 40.85
CA THR A 8 13.65 11.80 41.18
C THR A 8 12.53 12.79 40.84
N GLY A 9 11.60 12.41 39.96
CA GLY A 9 10.50 13.26 39.49
C GLY A 9 9.13 12.69 39.83
N VAL A 10 8.60 13.14 40.97
CA VAL A 10 7.22 13.23 41.48
C VAL A 10 6.07 12.59 40.66
N VAL A 11 5.37 11.66 41.31
CA VAL A 11 4.03 11.14 40.95
C VAL A 11 2.96 12.14 41.39
N LEU A 12 2.21 12.73 40.45
CA LEU A 12 0.94 13.41 40.76
C LEU A 12 -0.22 12.46 40.43
N GLY A 13 -0.76 11.82 41.47
CA GLY A 13 -2.04 11.13 41.41
C GLY A 13 -3.19 12.14 41.45
N THR A 14 -4.02 12.16 40.41
CA THR A 14 -5.26 12.93 40.41
C THR A 14 -6.42 11.98 40.65
N VAL A 15 -7.00 12.07 41.84
CA VAL A 15 -8.24 11.38 42.24
C VAL A 15 -9.41 12.19 41.70
N LEU A 16 -10.16 11.64 40.74
CA LEU A 16 -11.44 12.20 40.29
C LEU A 16 -12.58 11.46 41.00
N THR A 17 -13.20 12.16 41.95
CA THR A 17 -14.40 11.72 42.67
C THR A 17 -15.65 11.90 41.82
N LEU A 18 -16.47 10.85 41.79
CA LEU A 18 -17.85 10.79 41.30
C LEU A 18 -18.74 11.88 41.90
N THR A 19 -19.71 12.38 41.14
CA THR A 19 -21.14 12.52 41.55
C THR A 19 -21.97 13.10 40.39
N GLY A 20 -23.05 12.42 40.04
CA GLY A 20 -24.03 12.94 39.09
C GLY A 20 -25.02 11.89 38.60
N CYS A 21 -25.92 11.43 39.47
CA CYS A 21 -27.14 10.76 39.03
C CYS A 21 -28.08 11.81 38.44
N ALA A 22 -28.24 11.83 37.12
CA ALA A 22 -29.34 12.52 36.46
C ALA A 22 -30.45 11.49 36.15
N THR A 23 -31.66 11.84 36.55
CA THR A 23 -32.90 11.10 36.32
C THR A 23 -33.11 10.81 34.84
N ALA A 24 -33.30 9.53 34.50
CA ALA A 24 -33.75 9.10 33.18
C ALA A 24 -35.19 9.61 32.95
N VAL A 25 -35.34 10.50 31.98
CA VAL A 25 -36.63 10.79 31.35
C VAL A 25 -36.66 9.87 30.13
N ASP A 26 -37.61 8.93 30.08
CA ASP A 26 -37.83 8.09 28.89
C ASP A 26 -38.26 8.98 27.72
N PRO A 27 -37.45 9.14 26.65
CA PRO A 27 -37.92 9.68 25.40
C PRO A 27 -38.47 8.49 24.59
N ASP A 28 -39.74 8.17 24.79
CA ASP A 28 -40.54 7.35 23.87
C ASP A 28 -40.80 8.15 22.57
N ASP A 29 -39.73 8.48 21.83
CA ASP A 29 -39.82 8.88 20.42
C ASP A 29 -38.41 8.92 19.78
N PHE A 30 -37.70 7.79 19.85
CA PHE A 30 -36.60 7.56 18.90
C PHE A 30 -37.23 7.23 17.54
N VAL A 31 -37.50 8.29 16.77
CA VAL A 31 -37.60 8.21 15.30
C VAL A 31 -36.39 7.40 14.85
N GLY A 32 -36.64 6.22 14.28
CA GLY A 32 -35.62 5.22 13.97
C GLY A 32 -34.36 5.89 13.45
N ALA A 33 -33.25 5.70 14.17
CA ALA A 33 -31.95 6.14 13.69
C ALA A 33 -31.83 5.65 12.24
N PRO A 34 -31.45 6.52 11.29
CA PRO A 34 -31.26 6.09 9.92
C PRO A 34 -30.36 4.87 9.97
N GLU A 35 -30.88 3.76 9.47
CA GLU A 35 -30.10 2.55 9.27
C GLU A 35 -28.87 3.01 8.47
N PHE A 36 -27.69 2.93 9.08
CA PHE A 36 -26.47 3.25 8.38
C PHE A 36 -26.34 2.17 7.31
N ASP A 37 -26.84 2.46 6.11
CA ASP A 37 -26.53 1.66 4.94
C ASP A 37 -25.01 1.48 4.93
N PRO A 38 -24.51 0.24 4.87
CA PRO A 38 -23.08 0.00 4.84
C PRO A 38 -22.50 0.86 3.73
N GLN A 39 -21.68 1.85 4.09
CA GLN A 39 -21.07 2.75 3.11
C GLN A 39 -20.40 1.88 2.07
N GLY A 40 -20.88 1.98 0.83
CA GLY A 40 -20.59 1.05 -0.26
C GLY A 40 -19.10 0.89 -0.48
N GLY A 41 -18.53 -0.17 0.11
CA GLY A 41 -17.17 -0.60 -0.18
C GLY A 41 -17.11 -1.32 -1.53
N PRO A 42 -15.95 -1.32 -2.20
CA PRO A 42 -15.78 -2.11 -3.42
C PRO A 42 -15.99 -3.59 -3.13
N ILE A 43 -16.99 -4.19 -3.79
CA ILE A 43 -17.41 -5.60 -3.61
C ILE A 43 -16.39 -6.57 -4.23
N LYS A 44 -15.45 -6.07 -5.03
CA LYS A 44 -14.44 -6.86 -5.74
C LYS A 44 -13.06 -6.27 -5.52
N GLY A 45 -12.12 -7.12 -5.14
CA GLY A 45 -10.75 -6.71 -4.89
C GLY A 45 -9.88 -7.87 -4.43
N SER A 46 -8.67 -7.54 -3.98
CA SER A 46 -7.71 -8.50 -3.45
C SER A 46 -7.28 -8.05 -2.07
N GLY A 47 -7.32 -8.96 -1.10
CA GLY A 47 -6.60 -8.75 0.16
C GLY A 47 -5.10 -8.69 -0.09
N GLY A 48 -4.38 -8.12 0.87
CA GLY A 48 -2.92 -8.06 0.85
C GLY A 48 -2.35 -7.69 2.21
N MET A 49 -1.07 -7.97 2.38
CA MET A 49 -0.27 -7.47 3.50
C MET A 49 0.79 -6.55 2.95
N ASN A 50 0.95 -5.37 3.53
CA ASN A 50 2.12 -4.55 3.20
C ASN A 50 3.36 -5.09 3.93
N GLY A 51 4.51 -4.49 3.65
CA GLY A 51 5.78 -4.89 4.26
C GLY A 51 6.98 -4.77 3.34
N LEU A 52 6.80 -4.37 2.08
CA LEU A 52 7.93 -4.05 1.21
C LEU A 52 8.61 -2.78 1.72
N LEU A 53 9.88 -2.86 2.10
CA LEU A 53 10.63 -1.71 2.56
C LEU A 53 10.84 -0.71 1.40
N PRO A 54 10.53 0.58 1.58
CA PRO A 54 10.77 1.59 0.55
C PRO A 54 12.22 1.63 0.06
N ALA A 55 13.20 1.46 0.96
CA ALA A 55 14.61 1.45 0.59
C ALA A 55 14.94 0.31 -0.40
N ASP A 56 14.39 -0.89 -0.17
CA ASP A 56 14.59 -2.04 -1.04
C ASP A 56 13.91 -1.84 -2.39
N TYR A 57 12.68 -1.32 -2.39
CA TYR A 57 11.97 -1.01 -3.62
C TYR A 57 12.71 0.04 -4.46
N HIS A 58 13.04 1.20 -3.88
CA HIS A 58 13.65 2.32 -4.62
C HIS A 58 15.07 2.01 -5.07
N ALA A 59 15.85 1.23 -4.31
CA ALA A 59 17.18 0.78 -4.73
C ALA A 59 17.13 -0.14 -5.96
N ASN A 60 16.00 -0.83 -6.19
CA ASN A 60 15.87 -1.86 -7.23
C ASN A 60 14.88 -1.50 -8.35
N VAL A 61 14.16 -0.37 -8.27
CA VAL A 61 13.06 -0.04 -9.18
C VAL A 61 13.49 0.05 -10.65
N ALA A 62 14.71 0.54 -10.94
CA ALA A 62 15.23 0.62 -12.30
C ALA A 62 15.43 -0.77 -12.92
N ALA A 63 16.07 -1.69 -12.18
CA ALA A 63 16.27 -3.07 -12.62
C ALA A 63 14.94 -3.82 -12.72
N LEU A 64 14.00 -3.52 -11.83
CA LEU A 64 12.65 -4.07 -11.86
C LEU A 64 11.87 -3.61 -13.11
N VAL A 65 11.90 -2.32 -13.47
CA VAL A 65 11.24 -1.81 -14.69
C VAL A 65 11.81 -2.45 -15.95
N ALA A 66 13.12 -2.73 -15.97
CA ALA A 66 13.77 -3.48 -17.04
C ALA A 66 13.29 -4.94 -17.06
N ALA A 67 13.23 -5.62 -15.91
CA ALA A 67 12.73 -6.99 -15.79
C ALA A 67 11.27 -7.13 -16.24
N LEU A 68 10.41 -6.16 -15.90
CA LEU A 68 9.02 -6.11 -16.39
C LEU A 68 8.93 -5.93 -17.91
N GLY A 69 10.01 -5.51 -18.58
CA GLY A 69 10.09 -5.40 -20.04
C GLY A 69 10.40 -6.71 -20.78
N GLY A 70 10.78 -7.76 -20.07
CA GLY A 70 11.00 -9.10 -20.61
C GLY A 70 10.07 -10.13 -19.98
N ALA A 71 10.11 -11.36 -20.50
CA ALA A 71 9.41 -12.49 -19.88
C ALA A 71 10.01 -12.81 -18.50
N ALA A 72 9.16 -13.04 -17.50
CA ALA A 72 9.56 -13.40 -16.15
C ALA A 72 10.16 -14.80 -16.08
N ALA A 73 9.63 -15.75 -16.86
CA ALA A 73 10.14 -17.11 -16.92
C ALA A 73 11.18 -17.30 -18.03
N ASP A 74 12.04 -18.29 -17.84
CA ASP A 74 12.94 -18.78 -18.86
C ASP A 74 12.13 -19.43 -20.01
N PRO A 75 12.29 -18.99 -21.28
CA PRO A 75 11.65 -19.61 -22.43
C PRO A 75 11.93 -21.12 -22.59
N GLN A 76 13.06 -21.61 -22.06
CA GLN A 76 13.46 -23.01 -22.10
C GLN A 76 12.96 -23.80 -20.88
N ASN A 77 12.67 -23.12 -19.77
CA ASN A 77 12.14 -23.73 -18.54
C ASN A 77 11.18 -22.77 -17.82
N PRO A 78 9.86 -22.85 -18.11
CA PRO A 78 8.88 -21.91 -17.57
C PRO A 78 8.72 -21.89 -16.03
N SER A 79 9.37 -22.82 -15.31
CA SER A 79 9.38 -22.88 -13.84
C SER A 79 10.58 -22.16 -13.20
N VAL A 80 11.44 -21.54 -14.01
CA VAL A 80 12.67 -20.84 -13.57
C VAL A 80 12.58 -19.38 -13.98
N VAL A 81 13.11 -18.49 -13.16
CA VAL A 81 13.23 -17.06 -13.51
C VAL A 81 14.14 -16.89 -14.71
N ASN A 82 13.75 -16.02 -15.64
CA ASN A 82 14.50 -15.73 -16.85
C ASN A 82 15.97 -15.34 -16.54
N PRO A 83 16.98 -15.98 -17.19
CA PRO A 83 18.38 -15.65 -16.99
C PRO A 83 18.75 -14.17 -17.23
N ALA A 84 18.01 -13.46 -18.08
CA ALA A 84 18.18 -12.02 -18.28
C ALA A 84 17.86 -11.22 -17.00
N ILE A 85 16.86 -11.63 -16.23
CA ILE A 85 16.52 -11.02 -14.94
C ILE A 85 17.60 -11.35 -13.91
N VAL A 86 18.07 -12.60 -13.86
CA VAL A 86 19.15 -13.01 -12.95
C VAL A 86 20.43 -12.21 -13.22
N SER A 87 20.83 -12.10 -14.49
CA SER A 87 22.05 -11.38 -14.90
C SER A 87 21.96 -9.86 -14.74
N SER A 88 20.76 -9.29 -14.62
CA SER A 88 20.58 -7.85 -14.32
C SER A 88 21.06 -7.44 -12.93
N GLY A 89 21.30 -8.41 -12.04
CA GLY A 89 21.67 -8.16 -10.65
C GLY A 89 20.48 -7.91 -9.72
N LEU A 90 19.25 -7.82 -10.24
CA LEU A 90 18.03 -7.62 -9.44
C LEU A 90 17.91 -8.64 -8.31
N LEU A 91 18.30 -9.90 -8.53
CA LEU A 91 18.18 -10.97 -7.54
C LEU A 91 19.43 -11.17 -6.67
N ALA A 92 20.47 -10.33 -6.83
CA ALA A 92 21.74 -10.48 -6.13
C ALA A 92 21.65 -10.12 -4.65
N THR A 93 20.80 -9.16 -4.28
CA THR A 93 20.64 -8.68 -2.90
C THR A 93 19.32 -9.18 -2.29
N GLU A 94 19.20 -9.14 -0.96
CA GLU A 94 17.94 -9.51 -0.30
C GLU A 94 16.80 -8.56 -0.66
N GLY A 95 17.05 -7.24 -0.62
CA GLY A 95 16.05 -6.24 -1.00
C GLY A 95 15.58 -6.38 -2.44
N GLY A 96 16.48 -6.72 -3.38
CA GLY A 96 16.11 -6.96 -4.77
C GLY A 96 15.27 -8.23 -4.96
N ARG A 97 15.56 -9.31 -4.20
CA ARG A 97 14.72 -10.51 -4.16
C ARG A 97 13.34 -10.22 -3.55
N GLU A 98 13.27 -9.39 -2.52
CA GLU A 98 12.00 -9.00 -1.89
C GLU A 98 11.15 -8.17 -2.86
N ALA A 99 11.74 -7.16 -3.50
CA ALA A 99 11.07 -6.37 -4.54
C ALA A 99 10.56 -7.27 -5.68
N PHE A 100 11.37 -8.21 -6.17
CA PHE A 100 10.93 -9.18 -7.19
C PHE A 100 9.81 -10.10 -6.69
N SER A 101 9.81 -10.48 -5.40
CA SER A 101 8.73 -11.29 -4.83
C SER A 101 7.40 -10.54 -4.82
N TYR A 102 7.37 -9.25 -4.49
CA TYR A 102 6.16 -8.45 -4.59
C TYR A 102 5.74 -8.22 -6.04
N ALA A 103 6.70 -8.03 -6.95
CA ALA A 103 6.40 -7.96 -8.38
C ALA A 103 5.71 -9.24 -8.87
N ALA A 104 6.25 -10.42 -8.52
CA ALA A 104 5.67 -11.72 -8.82
C ALA A 104 4.23 -11.83 -8.28
N ARG A 105 4.00 -11.48 -7.01
CA ARG A 105 2.66 -11.48 -6.40
C ARG A 105 1.67 -10.60 -7.16
N CYS A 106 2.07 -9.37 -7.47
CA CYS A 106 1.23 -8.41 -8.19
C CYS A 106 0.90 -8.88 -9.61
N THR A 107 1.86 -9.46 -10.32
CA THR A 107 1.78 -9.53 -11.79
C THR A 107 1.62 -10.92 -12.39
N LEU A 108 2.20 -11.96 -11.75
CA LEU A 108 2.11 -13.33 -12.27
C LEU A 108 0.74 -13.91 -11.95
N PRO A 109 0.21 -14.80 -12.82
CA PRO A 109 -1.04 -15.50 -12.55
C PRO A 109 -1.00 -16.25 -11.21
N ALA A 110 -2.14 -16.28 -10.51
CA ALA A 110 -2.26 -16.95 -9.21
C ALA A 110 -1.77 -18.41 -9.28
N GLY A 111 -0.95 -18.81 -8.30
CA GLY A 111 -0.41 -20.16 -8.20
C GLY A 111 0.81 -20.45 -9.08
N THR A 112 1.20 -19.51 -9.96
CA THR A 112 2.47 -19.61 -10.72
C THR A 112 3.64 -19.61 -9.75
N GLN A 113 4.65 -20.44 -9.99
CA GLN A 113 5.88 -20.46 -9.20
C GLN A 113 7.10 -20.37 -10.12
N LEU A 114 7.97 -19.40 -9.88
CA LEU A 114 9.26 -19.28 -10.54
C LEU A 114 10.38 -19.48 -9.52
N THR A 115 11.38 -20.27 -9.89
CA THR A 115 12.52 -20.56 -9.01
C THR A 115 13.78 -19.83 -9.47
N SER A 116 14.60 -19.37 -8.53
CA SER A 116 15.95 -18.88 -8.80
C SER A 116 16.84 -19.16 -7.59
N GLY A 117 17.86 -19.99 -7.79
CA GLY A 117 18.68 -20.49 -6.67
C GLY A 117 17.83 -21.29 -5.68
N ASN A 118 17.82 -20.87 -4.42
CA ASN A 118 17.06 -21.52 -3.34
C ASN A 118 15.71 -20.84 -3.03
N ARG A 119 15.28 -19.86 -3.84
CA ARG A 119 14.05 -19.09 -3.60
C ARG A 119 12.98 -19.39 -4.64
N VAL A 120 11.74 -19.40 -4.18
CA VAL A 120 10.53 -19.54 -5.00
C VAL A 120 9.78 -18.22 -4.95
N TYR A 121 9.36 -17.72 -6.12
CA TYR A 121 8.54 -16.53 -6.27
C TYR A 121 7.15 -16.95 -6.75
N THR A 122 6.14 -16.69 -5.93
CA THR A 122 4.76 -17.12 -6.18
C THR A 122 3.93 -15.97 -6.73
N GLY A 123 3.20 -16.25 -7.81
CA GLY A 123 2.21 -15.35 -8.37
C GLY A 123 0.94 -15.29 -7.55
N GLY A 124 0.45 -14.08 -7.29
CA GLY A 124 -0.79 -13.82 -6.54
C GLY A 124 -2.00 -13.56 -7.44
N GLY A 125 -1.78 -13.31 -8.74
CA GLY A 125 -2.85 -12.99 -9.67
C GLY A 125 -3.60 -11.70 -9.35
N ILE A 126 -3.01 -10.80 -8.55
CA ILE A 126 -3.66 -9.58 -8.06
C ILE A 126 -4.15 -8.71 -9.22
N LEU A 127 -3.32 -8.56 -10.25
CA LEU A 127 -3.64 -7.76 -11.43
C LEU A 127 -4.21 -8.63 -12.56
N SER A 128 -5.34 -8.18 -13.13
CA SER A 128 -5.98 -8.84 -14.28
C SER A 128 -5.26 -8.56 -15.59
N THR A 129 -4.44 -7.51 -15.64
CA THR A 129 -3.86 -6.98 -16.89
C THR A 129 -2.46 -7.52 -17.18
N THR A 130 -1.79 -8.19 -16.25
CA THR A 130 -0.33 -8.45 -16.31
C THR A 130 0.06 -9.92 -16.46
N GLY A 131 -0.89 -10.85 -16.53
CA GLY A 131 -0.58 -12.29 -16.56
C GLY A 131 0.34 -12.72 -17.71
N SER A 132 0.40 -11.94 -18.80
CA SER A 132 1.34 -12.14 -19.91
C SER A 132 2.81 -11.98 -19.51
N TRP A 133 3.12 -11.38 -18.35
CA TRP A 133 4.50 -11.21 -17.89
C TRP A 133 5.25 -12.53 -17.79
N LEU A 134 4.54 -13.63 -17.50
CA LEU A 134 5.13 -14.95 -17.42
C LEU A 134 5.95 -15.30 -18.66
N SER A 135 5.43 -14.99 -19.85
CA SER A 135 6.00 -15.42 -21.14
C SER A 135 6.42 -14.27 -22.06
N ALA A 136 6.08 -13.02 -21.73
CA ALA A 136 6.40 -11.85 -22.54
C ALA A 136 6.62 -10.59 -21.67
N GLY A 137 7.26 -9.57 -22.23
CA GLY A 137 7.36 -8.27 -21.57
C GLY A 137 6.02 -7.57 -21.44
N LEU A 138 5.86 -6.78 -20.38
CA LEU A 138 4.70 -5.91 -20.16
C LEU A 138 4.80 -4.63 -21.00
N THR A 139 3.66 -4.18 -21.50
CA THR A 139 3.49 -2.83 -22.06
C THR A 139 3.66 -1.76 -20.98
N THR A 140 3.90 -0.50 -21.37
CA THR A 140 4.06 0.60 -20.41
C THR A 140 2.89 0.71 -19.43
N SER A 141 1.64 0.60 -19.90
CA SER A 141 0.46 0.67 -19.03
C SER A 141 0.43 -0.48 -18.02
N GLN A 142 0.77 -1.70 -18.45
CA GLN A 142 0.82 -2.86 -17.57
C GLN A 142 1.96 -2.75 -16.54
N LYS A 143 3.10 -2.14 -16.91
CA LYS A 143 4.17 -1.83 -15.96
C LYS A 143 3.74 -0.81 -14.93
N GLU A 144 3.02 0.23 -15.35
CA GLU A 144 2.47 1.24 -14.44
C GLU A 144 1.48 0.60 -13.45
N ASP A 145 0.59 -0.30 -13.89
CA ASP A 145 -0.30 -1.07 -13.02
C ASP A 145 0.50 -1.92 -12.00
N ALA A 146 1.52 -2.65 -12.48
CA ALA A 146 2.41 -3.47 -11.65
C ALA A 146 3.10 -2.65 -10.57
N LEU A 147 3.69 -1.51 -10.93
CA LEU A 147 4.36 -0.62 -9.99
C LEU A 147 3.38 0.04 -9.04
N THR A 148 2.17 0.37 -9.50
CA THR A 148 1.11 0.90 -8.65
C THR A 148 0.73 -0.11 -7.58
N CYS A 149 0.50 -1.38 -7.96
CA CYS A 149 0.28 -2.46 -7.01
C CYS A 149 1.43 -2.59 -6.01
N MET A 150 2.69 -2.55 -6.46
CA MET A 150 3.82 -2.66 -5.54
C MET A 150 3.94 -1.50 -4.55
N VAL A 151 3.63 -0.27 -4.99
CA VAL A 151 3.72 0.93 -4.15
C VAL A 151 2.69 0.90 -3.00
N THR A 152 1.54 0.26 -3.19
CA THR A 152 0.57 0.09 -2.10
C THR A 152 1.08 -0.84 -0.99
N HIS A 153 2.01 -1.75 -1.31
CA HIS A 153 2.65 -2.64 -0.33
C HIS A 153 3.82 -2.00 0.43
N LEU A 154 4.19 -0.75 0.11
CA LEU A 154 5.31 -0.08 0.77
C LEU A 154 4.98 0.26 2.22
N ASN A 155 5.88 -0.13 3.12
CA ASN A 155 5.79 0.19 4.54
C ASN A 155 7.19 0.44 5.14
N PRO A 156 7.51 1.68 5.57
CA PRO A 156 8.81 2.01 6.13
C PRO A 156 9.03 1.48 7.54
N PHE A 157 7.98 1.04 8.23
CA PHE A 157 8.01 0.69 9.65
C PHE A 157 8.17 -0.82 9.90
N GLY A 158 8.26 -1.62 8.84
CA GLY A 158 8.38 -3.08 8.93
C GLY A 158 7.15 -3.78 9.54
N ALA A 159 6.09 -3.02 9.83
CA ALA A 159 4.80 -3.60 10.20
C ALA A 159 4.17 -4.30 8.99
N HIS A 160 3.37 -5.32 9.26
CA HIS A 160 2.55 -5.98 8.24
C HIS A 160 1.11 -5.62 8.54
N VAL A 161 0.59 -4.63 7.81
CA VAL A 161 -0.79 -4.19 7.95
C VAL A 161 -1.62 -4.83 6.84
N PRO A 162 -2.72 -5.51 7.17
CA PRO A 162 -3.70 -5.95 6.20
C PRO A 162 -4.30 -4.77 5.45
N PHE A 163 -4.52 -4.94 4.16
CA PHE A 163 -5.23 -3.96 3.35
C PHE A 163 -6.00 -4.63 2.23
N PHE A 164 -6.96 -3.90 1.67
CA PHE A 164 -7.77 -4.34 0.56
C PHE A 164 -7.50 -3.48 -0.68
N LEU A 165 -7.18 -4.14 -1.78
CA LEU A 165 -6.96 -3.53 -3.10
C LEU A 165 -8.22 -3.61 -3.93
N SER A 166 -8.59 -2.50 -4.55
CA SER A 166 -9.64 -2.44 -5.56
C SER A 166 -9.21 -1.55 -6.72
N GLY A 167 -9.86 -1.66 -7.87
CA GLY A 167 -9.52 -0.89 -9.05
C GLY A 167 -9.87 -1.65 -10.34
N PRO A 168 -9.94 -0.95 -11.48
CA PRO A 168 -10.24 -1.60 -12.76
C PRO A 168 -9.22 -2.67 -13.18
N SER A 169 -7.96 -2.54 -12.73
CA SER A 169 -6.89 -3.50 -13.02
C SER A 169 -6.77 -4.63 -11.99
N ILE A 170 -7.56 -4.61 -10.91
CA ILE A 170 -7.53 -5.66 -9.87
C ILE A 170 -8.43 -6.83 -10.31
N ALA A 171 -7.90 -8.05 -10.28
CA ALA A 171 -8.58 -9.24 -10.78
C ALA A 171 -9.71 -9.77 -9.87
N GLY A 172 -9.68 -9.43 -8.58
CA GLY A 172 -10.66 -9.94 -7.62
C GLY A 172 -10.44 -11.40 -7.21
N THR A 173 -9.19 -11.88 -7.28
CA THR A 173 -8.83 -13.32 -7.22
C THR A 173 -8.76 -13.90 -5.82
N GLU A 174 -8.73 -13.07 -4.79
CA GLU A 174 -8.77 -13.53 -3.40
C GLU A 174 -10.14 -13.27 -2.80
N SER A 175 -10.62 -14.22 -2.02
CA SER A 175 -11.86 -14.24 -1.23
C SER A 175 -11.93 -13.15 -0.15
N GLY A 176 -11.26 -12.01 -0.34
CA GLY A 176 -11.37 -10.86 0.53
C GLY A 176 -12.75 -10.26 0.31
N ASP A 177 -13.70 -10.67 1.14
CA ASP A 177 -14.83 -9.80 1.38
C ASP A 177 -14.25 -8.48 1.87
N ALA A 178 -14.70 -7.35 1.32
CA ALA A 178 -14.25 -6.04 1.78
C ALA A 178 -14.69 -5.77 3.24
N GLN A 179 -15.49 -6.68 3.83
CA GLN A 179 -15.83 -6.72 5.24
C GLN A 179 -14.58 -6.55 6.12
N GLY A 180 -14.61 -5.51 6.96
CA GLY A 180 -13.52 -5.11 7.84
C GLY A 180 -12.66 -3.97 7.31
N PHE A 181 -12.55 -3.82 5.98
CA PHE A 181 -11.77 -2.76 5.33
C PHE A 181 -12.62 -1.52 5.04
N THR A 182 -13.19 -0.93 6.09
CA THR A 182 -14.17 0.16 5.99
C THR A 182 -13.54 1.53 5.77
N ILE A 183 -12.23 1.68 6.01
CA ILE A 183 -11.59 2.98 5.92
C ILE A 183 -10.80 3.09 4.62
N GLU A 184 -11.23 4.00 3.75
CA GLU A 184 -10.51 4.26 2.52
C GLU A 184 -9.20 5.00 2.81
N GLU A 185 -8.11 4.53 2.22
CA GLU A 185 -6.78 5.09 2.49
C GLU A 185 -6.37 6.08 1.40
N ALA A 186 -6.24 5.59 0.16
CA ALA A 186 -5.78 6.39 -0.96
C ALA A 186 -6.15 5.78 -2.31
N ILE A 187 -6.16 6.64 -3.32
CA ILE A 187 -6.09 6.24 -4.72
C ILE A 187 -4.64 6.41 -5.19
N TRP A 188 -4.14 5.45 -5.96
CA TRP A 188 -2.75 5.30 -6.33
C TRP A 188 -2.59 5.22 -7.84
N GLN A 189 -1.52 5.84 -8.33
CA GLN A 189 -1.09 5.69 -9.71
C GLN A 189 0.41 5.89 -9.84
N VAL A 190 1.07 5.03 -10.58
CA VAL A 190 2.46 5.22 -11.02
C VAL A 190 2.47 5.63 -12.49
N LYS A 191 3.31 6.60 -12.83
CA LYS A 191 3.55 6.99 -14.22
C LYS A 191 5.02 6.80 -14.57
N LEU A 192 5.27 6.11 -15.67
CA LEU A 192 6.58 6.06 -16.30
C LEU A 192 6.66 7.18 -17.34
N GLN A 193 7.62 8.08 -17.18
CA GLN A 193 7.84 9.18 -18.13
C GLN A 193 8.60 8.71 -19.39
N GLY A 194 9.33 7.59 -19.28
CA GLY A 194 10.01 6.90 -20.36
C GLY A 194 10.51 5.51 -19.93
N PRO A 195 11.12 4.71 -20.84
CA PRO A 195 11.56 3.33 -20.55
C PRO A 195 12.66 3.22 -19.49
N SER A 196 13.41 4.30 -19.26
CA SER A 196 14.54 4.37 -18.33
C SER A 196 14.40 5.51 -17.32
N GLU A 197 13.22 6.11 -17.24
CA GLU A 197 12.97 7.25 -16.36
C GLU A 197 12.45 6.79 -15.01
N THR A 198 12.81 7.55 -13.97
CA THR A 198 12.32 7.29 -12.61
C THR A 198 10.79 7.40 -12.60
N PRO A 199 10.08 6.44 -12.00
CA PRO A 199 8.63 6.52 -11.90
C PRO A 199 8.19 7.73 -11.07
N VAL A 200 7.06 8.32 -11.44
CA VAL A 200 6.37 9.31 -10.61
C VAL A 200 5.21 8.63 -9.90
N TYR A 201 5.14 8.82 -8.58
CA TYR A 201 4.17 8.17 -7.71
C TYR A 201 3.09 9.17 -7.31
N TYR A 202 1.86 8.97 -7.75
CA TYR A 202 0.72 9.77 -7.33
C TYR A 202 -0.05 9.05 -6.24
N ALA A 203 -0.33 9.76 -5.16
CA ALA A 203 -1.22 9.32 -4.10
C ALA A 203 -2.25 10.41 -3.85
N TRP A 204 -3.54 10.06 -3.91
CA TRP A 204 -4.65 10.92 -3.50
C TRP A 204 -5.21 10.39 -2.18
N PRO A 205 -4.85 11.00 -1.05
CA PRO A 205 -5.37 10.61 0.26
C PRO A 205 -6.89 10.72 0.31
N ARG A 206 -7.55 9.80 1.00
CA ARG A 206 -9.00 9.85 1.24
C ARG A 206 -9.31 10.60 2.53
N THR A 207 -10.48 11.22 2.57
CA THR A 207 -10.94 12.05 3.70
C THR A 207 -11.10 11.26 4.99
N ASP A 208 -11.48 9.99 4.90
CA ASP A 208 -11.76 9.15 6.06
C ASP A 208 -10.49 8.93 6.88
N LEU A 209 -9.38 8.67 6.20
CA LEU A 209 -8.05 8.57 6.83
C LEU A 209 -7.65 9.84 7.58
N LEU A 210 -7.92 11.02 6.99
CA LEU A 210 -7.62 12.32 7.60
C LEU A 210 -8.46 12.55 8.86
N ASN A 211 -9.74 12.19 8.82
CA ASN A 211 -10.65 12.34 9.94
C ASN A 211 -10.31 11.38 11.09
N THR A 212 -9.88 10.16 10.79
CA THR A 212 -9.59 9.13 11.81
C THR A 212 -8.23 9.32 12.47
N CYS A 213 -7.15 9.60 11.71
CA CYS A 213 -5.81 9.75 12.30
C CYS A 213 -5.45 11.19 12.70
N GLY A 214 -6.34 12.17 12.49
CA GLY A 214 -6.21 13.55 12.97
C GLY A 214 -5.19 14.42 12.23
N LEU A 215 -4.06 13.88 11.77
CA LEU A 215 -3.01 14.58 11.00
C LEU A 215 -2.21 13.64 10.08
N VAL A 216 -2.76 13.29 8.91
CA VAL A 216 -1.97 12.68 7.82
C VAL A 216 -1.40 13.81 6.96
N THR A 217 -0.16 14.20 7.24
CA THR A 217 0.52 15.28 6.52
C THR A 217 1.11 14.78 5.21
N THR A 218 1.47 15.68 4.31
CA THR A 218 2.29 15.31 3.14
C THR A 218 3.56 14.55 3.54
N LEU A 219 4.15 14.87 4.71
CA LEU A 219 5.36 14.20 5.20
C LEU A 219 5.12 12.73 5.59
N SER A 220 3.96 12.37 6.13
CA SER A 220 3.67 10.97 6.47
C SER A 220 3.53 10.12 5.20
N TRP A 221 2.87 10.65 4.17
CA TRP A 221 2.77 10.01 2.86
C TRP A 221 4.12 9.86 2.17
N VAL A 222 4.93 10.92 2.18
CA VAL A 222 6.30 10.88 1.65
C VAL A 222 7.12 9.84 2.42
N THR A 223 7.02 9.79 3.75
CA THR A 223 7.73 8.79 4.56
C THR A 223 7.29 7.37 4.23
N ARG A 224 5.97 7.14 4.07
CA ARG A 224 5.45 5.82 3.69
C ARG A 224 6.03 5.34 2.36
N ILE A 225 6.01 6.20 1.36
CA ILE A 225 6.35 5.82 -0.02
C ILE A 225 7.87 5.84 -0.23
N CYS A 226 8.59 6.78 0.38
CA CYS A 226 10.02 7.01 0.15
C CYS A 226 10.92 6.49 1.28
N GLY A 227 10.36 6.08 2.41
CA GLY A 227 11.10 5.64 3.59
C GLY A 227 11.57 6.76 4.53
N THR A 228 11.49 8.02 4.10
CA THR A 228 11.97 9.17 4.88
C THR A 228 11.22 10.44 4.47
N ALA A 229 11.05 11.36 5.40
CA ALA A 229 10.36 12.64 5.18
C ALA A 229 11.17 13.63 4.30
N LEU A 230 12.48 13.42 4.14
CA LEU A 230 13.39 14.37 3.46
C LEU A 230 13.65 14.04 1.98
N ASN A 231 13.23 12.87 1.51
CA ASN A 231 13.40 12.45 0.12
C ASN A 231 12.02 12.30 -0.51
N THR A 232 11.76 13.00 -1.60
CA THR A 232 10.49 12.89 -2.29
C THR A 232 10.43 11.67 -3.20
N CYS A 233 11.52 10.99 -3.55
CA CYS A 233 11.55 9.79 -4.41
C CYS A 233 10.68 9.84 -5.69
N GLY A 234 10.26 11.02 -6.17
CA GLY A 234 9.28 11.16 -7.26
C GLY A 234 7.80 11.12 -6.84
N VAL A 235 7.49 11.14 -5.55
CA VAL A 235 6.12 11.17 -5.01
C VAL A 235 5.46 12.53 -5.16
N GLN A 236 4.17 12.49 -5.49
CA GLN A 236 3.27 13.62 -5.57
C GLN A 236 1.99 13.29 -4.80
N VAL A 237 1.92 13.79 -3.57
CA VAL A 237 0.70 13.72 -2.76
C VAL A 237 -0.26 14.80 -3.26
N ARG A 238 -1.43 14.38 -3.75
CA ARG A 238 -2.38 15.25 -4.44
C ARG A 238 -3.70 15.32 -3.69
N TYR A 239 -4.20 16.54 -3.51
CA TYR A 239 -5.48 16.81 -2.85
C TYR A 239 -6.58 17.28 -3.83
N ASP A 240 -6.29 17.24 -5.13
CA ASP A 240 -7.18 17.65 -6.21
C ASP A 240 -7.96 16.46 -6.81
N ARG A 241 -8.29 15.46 -5.99
CA ARG A 241 -9.01 14.23 -6.43
C ARG A 241 -10.25 14.56 -7.27
N ALA A 242 -11.02 15.58 -6.86
CA ALA A 242 -12.28 15.96 -7.52
C ALA A 242 -12.11 16.42 -8.98
N THR A 243 -10.93 16.91 -9.35
CA THR A 243 -10.62 17.34 -10.73
C THR A 243 -9.70 16.36 -11.45
N ALA A 244 -8.85 15.64 -10.72
CA ALA A 244 -7.90 14.70 -11.27
C ALA A 244 -8.48 13.31 -11.53
N CYS A 245 -9.52 12.92 -10.79
CA CYS A 245 -10.09 11.58 -10.80
C CYS A 245 -11.59 11.59 -11.06
N THR A 246 -12.06 10.56 -11.75
CA THR A 246 -13.47 10.26 -11.98
C THR A 246 -13.76 8.81 -11.61
N GLY A 247 -15.00 8.50 -11.27
CA GLY A 247 -15.43 7.17 -10.85
C GLY A 247 -15.88 7.13 -9.40
N SER A 248 -16.20 5.94 -8.93
CA SER A 248 -16.68 5.67 -7.57
C SER A 248 -16.17 4.29 -7.10
N ASP A 249 -16.02 4.15 -5.79
CA ASP A 249 -15.90 2.91 -5.01
C ASP A 249 -15.17 1.75 -5.70
N GLY A 250 -13.83 1.81 -5.65
CA GLY A 250 -12.94 0.82 -6.24
C GLY A 250 -12.92 0.75 -7.76
N SER A 251 -13.49 1.73 -8.45
CA SER A 251 -13.32 1.90 -9.90
C SER A 251 -13.00 3.36 -10.23
N PHE A 252 -11.75 3.75 -9.98
CA PHE A 252 -11.26 5.10 -10.25
C PHE A 252 -10.43 5.15 -11.53
N THR A 253 -10.61 6.25 -12.27
CA THR A 253 -9.72 6.67 -13.35
C THR A 253 -9.16 8.03 -12.96
N CYS A 254 -7.84 8.12 -12.81
CA CYS A 254 -7.14 9.36 -12.46
C CYS A 254 -6.19 9.76 -13.59
N ASN A 255 -6.14 11.04 -13.93
CA ASN A 255 -5.38 11.57 -15.07
C ASN A 255 -5.65 10.80 -16.38
N GLY A 256 -6.88 10.33 -16.58
CA GLY A 256 -7.29 9.57 -17.77
C GLY A 256 -6.79 8.12 -17.84
N LYS A 257 -6.25 7.55 -16.75
CA LYS A 257 -5.82 6.15 -16.66
C LYS A 257 -6.45 5.45 -15.46
N PRO A 258 -6.63 4.11 -15.49
CA PRO A 258 -7.05 3.34 -14.33
C PRO A 258 -6.17 3.64 -13.11
N ALA A 259 -6.79 3.62 -11.94
CA ALA A 259 -6.12 3.80 -10.67
C ALA A 259 -6.49 2.66 -9.72
N ILE A 260 -5.60 2.38 -8.77
CA ILE A 260 -5.80 1.38 -7.73
C ILE A 260 -6.17 2.11 -6.45
N GLN A 261 -7.15 1.62 -5.72
CA GLN A 261 -7.52 2.10 -4.40
C GLN A 261 -7.10 1.09 -3.35
N THR A 262 -6.70 1.60 -2.18
CA THR A 262 -6.55 0.80 -0.96
C THR A 262 -7.57 1.21 0.09
N SER A 263 -8.02 0.22 0.85
CA SER A 263 -8.78 0.39 2.09
C SER A 263 -8.11 -0.41 3.22
N LEU A 264 -8.31 0.03 4.45
CA LEU A 264 -7.68 -0.51 5.66
C LEU A 264 -8.74 -0.88 6.70
N GLU A 265 -8.33 -1.73 7.63
CA GLU A 265 -9.06 -1.93 8.88
C GLU A 265 -8.87 -0.74 9.83
N GLU A 266 -9.88 -0.45 10.65
CA GLU A 266 -9.85 0.68 11.59
C GLU A 266 -8.70 0.58 12.60
N SER A 267 -8.35 -0.63 13.05
CA SER A 267 -7.30 -0.88 14.05
C SER A 267 -5.89 -0.56 13.55
N ASP A 268 -5.64 -0.65 12.24
CA ASP A 268 -4.29 -0.58 11.69
C ASP A 268 -3.99 0.75 10.98
N LEU A 269 -4.98 1.64 10.95
CA LEU A 269 -5.01 2.83 10.12
C LEU A 269 -3.81 3.75 10.30
N CYS A 270 -3.48 3.98 11.56
CA CYS A 270 -2.53 5.01 11.94
C CYS A 270 -1.09 4.49 11.97
N ILE A 271 -0.89 3.17 12.04
CA ILE A 271 0.43 2.54 12.09
C ILE A 271 1.24 2.85 10.82
N LEU A 272 0.56 3.01 9.68
CA LEU A 272 1.20 3.28 8.38
C LEU A 272 1.62 4.72 8.16
N HIS A 273 1.17 5.65 9.00
CA HIS A 273 1.35 7.09 8.79
C HIS A 273 1.94 7.81 10.00
N LEU A 274 1.80 7.26 11.20
CA LEU A 274 2.20 7.90 12.46
C LEU A 274 3.46 7.21 13.04
N ASN A 275 4.63 7.62 12.57
CA ASN A 275 5.89 7.38 13.28
C ASN A 275 6.97 8.44 12.96
N VAL A 276 6.57 9.69 12.72
CA VAL A 276 7.50 10.73 12.28
C VAL A 276 8.19 11.44 13.45
N LEU A 277 7.75 11.25 14.70
CA LEU A 277 8.22 12.09 15.81
C LEU A 277 8.71 11.37 17.06
N GLY A 278 8.73 10.04 17.15
CA GLY A 278 9.29 9.35 18.33
C GLY A 278 8.72 9.82 19.67
N ILE A 279 7.54 10.46 19.66
CA ILE A 279 6.80 10.77 20.88
C ILE A 279 6.18 9.44 21.26
N GLY A 280 6.87 8.73 22.15
CA GLY A 280 6.31 7.53 22.77
C GLY A 280 4.92 7.88 23.29
N LEU A 281 3.90 7.26 22.70
CA LEU A 281 2.62 7.08 23.36
C LEU A 281 2.89 6.09 24.50
N LEU A 282 3.39 6.64 25.61
CA LEU A 282 3.39 6.05 26.95
C LEU A 282 2.30 6.74 27.76
#